data_AF-A0A3L7WSR9-F1
#
_entry.id   AF-A0A3L7WSR9-F1
#
_cell.length_a   1.000
_cell.length_b   1.000
_cell.length_c   1.000
_cell.angle_alpha   90.00
_cell.angle_beta   90.00
_cell.angle_gamma   90.00
#
_symmetry.space_group_name_H-M   'P 1'
#
loop_
_entity.id
_entity.type
_entity.pdbx_description
1 polymer ?
#
loop_
_entity_poly.entity_id
_entity_poly.type
_entity_poly.pdbx_seq_one_letter_code
_entity_poly.pdbx_strand_id
1 'polypeptide(L)'
;MTSSHQRPKHIPTRMCISCRSTGAKRGLVRVVRTAEGRVAIDITGKRNGRGAYLCSNPSCWTTALERTSIQSALRLSTFTEEDRATLTSFARTLTLEQPMTSGDVSTRQHGG
;
A
#
# COMPACT_ATOMS: atom_id res chain seq x y z
N MET A 1 17.23 26.43 -35.43
CA MET A 1 17.08 26.29 -33.96
C MET A 1 15.84 25.44 -33.71
N THR A 2 16.00 24.12 -33.54
CA THR A 2 14.88 23.18 -33.38
C THR A 2 14.53 23.05 -31.90
N SER A 3 13.40 23.63 -31.50
CA SER A 3 12.88 23.59 -30.13
C SER A 3 12.20 22.24 -29.86
N SER A 4 12.86 21.40 -29.06
CA SER A 4 12.33 20.09 -28.64
C SER A 4 11.25 20.28 -27.56
N HIS A 5 9.99 20.12 -27.93
CA HIS A 5 8.87 20.06 -26.99
C HIS A 5 8.86 18.71 -26.27
N GLN A 6 9.41 18.64 -25.06
CA GLN A 6 9.30 17.45 -24.21
C GLN A 6 7.86 17.33 -23.68
N ARG A 7 7.15 16.26 -24.07
CA ARG A 7 5.83 15.93 -23.52
C ARG A 7 5.94 15.71 -22.01
N PRO A 8 5.05 16.27 -21.18
CA PRO A 8 5.07 16.05 -19.73
C PRO A 8 5.02 14.54 -19.44
N LYS A 9 5.97 14.04 -18.65
CA LYS A 9 6.01 12.63 -18.26
C LYS A 9 4.84 12.35 -17.32
N HIS A 10 3.91 11.50 -17.74
CA HIS A 10 2.80 11.03 -16.90
C HIS A 10 3.36 10.34 -15.66
N ILE A 11 3.13 10.92 -14.48
CA ILE A 11 3.52 10.32 -13.20
C ILE A 11 2.45 9.28 -12.85
N PRO A 12 2.78 7.98 -12.80
CA PRO A 12 1.78 6.97 -12.51
C PRO A 12 1.30 7.11 -11.06
N THR A 13 0.03 7.45 -10.89
CA THR A 13 -0.66 7.37 -9.60
C THR A 13 -0.91 5.91 -9.22
N ARG A 14 -0.94 5.67 -7.92
CA ARG A 14 -1.20 4.35 -7.32
C ARG A 14 -2.33 4.49 -6.31
N MET A 15 -3.10 3.42 -6.19
CA MET A 15 -4.28 3.37 -5.34
C MET A 15 -4.13 2.24 -4.33
N CYS A 16 -4.41 2.54 -3.07
CA CYS A 16 -4.50 1.51 -2.04
C CYS A 16 -5.67 0.56 -2.36
N ILE A 17 -5.44 -0.74 -2.39
CA ILE A 17 -6.52 -1.72 -2.69
C ILE A 17 -7.56 -1.84 -1.58
N SER A 18 -7.25 -1.36 -0.36
CA SER A 18 -8.12 -1.41 0.80
C SER A 18 -8.99 -0.15 0.92
N CYS A 19 -8.36 1.01 1.18
CA CYS A 19 -9.09 2.28 1.37
C CYS A 19 -9.34 3.08 0.08
N ARG A 20 -8.81 2.63 -1.07
CA ARG A 20 -8.93 3.30 -2.37
C ARG A 20 -8.38 4.73 -2.43
N SER A 21 -7.64 5.18 -1.42
CA SER A 21 -6.94 6.47 -1.51
C SER A 21 -5.86 6.42 -2.58
N THR A 22 -5.78 7.51 -3.35
CA THR A 22 -4.67 7.75 -4.29
C THR A 22 -3.66 8.62 -3.59
N GLY A 23 -2.38 8.26 -3.67
CA GLY A 23 -1.32 8.94 -2.93
C GLY A 23 -0.05 9.09 -3.75
N ALA A 24 0.70 10.15 -3.48
CA ALA A 24 1.97 10.45 -4.14
C ALA A 24 3.10 9.49 -3.71
N LYS A 25 3.03 8.21 -4.10
CA LYS A 25 4.08 7.17 -4.17
C LYS A 25 4.93 6.85 -2.92
N ARG A 26 5.12 7.76 -1.94
CA ARG A 26 6.03 7.63 -0.79
C ARG A 26 5.41 6.92 0.42
N GLY A 27 4.11 6.69 0.44
CA GLY A 27 3.40 6.04 1.56
C GLY A 27 2.70 4.73 1.21
N LEU A 28 2.94 4.19 0.00
CA LEU A 28 2.32 2.94 -0.44
C LEU A 28 3.38 1.83 -0.53
N VAL A 29 3.07 0.71 0.11
CA VAL A 29 3.87 -0.52 0.05
C VAL A 29 3.31 -1.39 -1.06
N ARG A 30 4.20 -1.86 -1.96
CA ARG A 30 3.81 -2.79 -3.03
C ARG A 30 3.91 -4.22 -2.51
N VAL A 31 2.87 -4.98 -2.75
CA VAL A 31 2.82 -6.44 -2.58
C VAL A 31 2.82 -7.04 -3.99
N VAL A 32 3.67 -8.03 -4.24
CA VAL A 32 3.84 -8.63 -5.57
C VAL A 32 3.58 -10.13 -5.50
N ARG A 33 2.96 -10.66 -6.56
CA ARG A 33 2.92 -12.10 -6.82
C ARG A 33 4.19 -12.54 -7.54
N THR A 34 4.94 -13.46 -6.94
CA THR A 34 6.14 -14.04 -7.53
C THR A 34 5.81 -15.07 -8.61
N ALA A 35 6.82 -15.56 -9.33
CA ALA A 35 6.61 -16.56 -10.38
C ALA A 35 6.09 -17.90 -9.82
N GLU A 36 6.45 -18.20 -8.57
CA GLU A 36 6.03 -19.39 -7.81
C GLU A 36 4.58 -19.26 -7.31
N GLY A 37 3.88 -18.18 -7.64
CA GLY A 37 2.50 -17.94 -7.20
C GLY A 37 2.39 -17.49 -5.73
N ARG A 38 3.51 -17.17 -5.09
CA ARG A 38 3.58 -16.72 -3.69
C ARG A 38 3.49 -15.21 -3.58
N VAL A 39 3.21 -14.73 -2.38
CA VAL A 39 3.14 -13.29 -2.10
C VAL A 39 4.43 -12.81 -1.47
N ALA A 40 4.93 -11.66 -1.93
CA ALA A 40 6.08 -11.01 -1.33
C ALA A 40 5.94 -9.49 -1.27
N ILE A 41 6.63 -8.89 -0.30
CA ILE A 41 6.67 -7.44 -0.10
C ILE A 41 7.79 -6.84 -0.95
N ASP A 42 7.46 -5.81 -1.72
CA ASP A 42 8.38 -5.12 -2.63
C ASP A 42 8.42 -3.61 -2.35
N ILE A 43 9.22 -3.21 -1.37
CA ILE A 43 9.44 -1.79 -1.05
C ILE A 43 10.16 -1.07 -2.22
N THR A 44 10.99 -1.79 -2.97
CA THR A 44 11.81 -1.21 -4.04
C THR A 44 11.01 -0.86 -5.30
N GLY A 45 9.87 -1.53 -5.51
CA GLY A 45 9.08 -1.44 -6.73
C GLY A 45 9.76 -2.08 -7.95
N LYS A 46 10.86 -2.83 -7.76
CA LYS A 46 11.65 -3.43 -8.85
C LYS A 46 11.33 -4.90 -9.10
N ARG A 47 10.54 -5.57 -8.24
CA ARG A 47 10.23 -6.98 -8.45
C ARG A 47 9.29 -7.16 -9.64
N ASN A 48 9.59 -8.20 -10.41
CA ASN A 48 8.76 -8.64 -11.52
C ASN A 48 7.50 -9.32 -11.00
N GLY A 49 6.40 -9.18 -11.75
CA GLY A 49 5.11 -9.78 -11.41
C GLY A 49 3.99 -8.77 -11.18
N ARG A 50 2.78 -9.30 -11.03
CA ARG A 50 1.57 -8.49 -10.78
C ARG A 50 1.67 -7.92 -9.36
N GLY A 51 1.52 -6.61 -9.24
CA GLY A 51 1.62 -5.91 -7.96
C GLY A 51 0.32 -5.24 -7.56
N ALA A 52 0.07 -5.19 -6.27
CA ALA A 52 -0.97 -4.43 -5.61
C ALA A 52 -0.32 -3.47 -4.60
N TYR A 53 -1.02 -2.40 -4.22
CA TYR A 53 -0.49 -1.38 -3.32
C TYR A 53 -1.38 -1.27 -2.08
N LEU A 54 -0.75 -1.18 -0.91
CA LEU A 54 -1.40 -0.91 0.37
C LEU A 54 -0.79 0.32 1.02
N CYS A 55 -1.62 1.06 1.72
CA CYS A 55 -1.19 2.22 2.49
C CYS A 55 -0.48 1.77 3.78
N SER A 56 0.39 2.60 4.35
CA SER A 56 1.07 2.30 5.62
C SER A 56 0.15 2.27 6.86
N ASN A 57 -1.15 2.60 6.71
CA ASN A 57 -2.12 2.49 7.80
C ASN A 57 -2.35 1.01 8.15
N PRO A 58 -2.13 0.58 9.40
CA PRO A 58 -2.37 -0.80 9.81
C PRO A 58 -3.79 -1.32 9.48
N SER A 59 -4.81 -0.46 9.53
CA SER A 59 -6.18 -0.86 9.18
C SER A 59 -6.32 -1.27 7.70
N CYS A 60 -5.56 -0.64 6.79
CA CYS A 60 -5.50 -1.03 5.38
C CYS A 60 -5.07 -2.50 5.25
N TRP A 61 -4.08 -2.92 6.05
CA TRP A 61 -3.50 -4.26 6.02
C TRP A 61 -4.43 -5.30 6.63
N THR A 62 -4.99 -5.03 7.81
CA THR A 62 -5.96 -5.91 8.46
C THR A 62 -7.14 -6.20 7.54
N THR A 63 -7.78 -5.15 7.01
CA THR A 63 -8.90 -5.31 6.07
C THR A 63 -8.49 -6.04 4.79
N ALA A 64 -7.27 -5.82 4.30
CA ALA A 64 -6.80 -6.45 3.08
C ALA A 64 -6.53 -7.96 3.25
N LEU A 65 -6.09 -8.37 4.45
CA LEU A 65 -5.81 -9.75 4.84
C LEU A 65 -7.09 -10.53 5.16
N GLU A 66 -8.05 -9.90 5.84
CA GLU A 66 -9.35 -10.53 6.16
C GLU A 66 -10.18 -10.76 4.90
N ARG A 67 -10.12 -9.83 3.94
CA ARG A 67 -10.87 -9.92 2.68
C ARG A 67 -10.08 -10.64 1.60
N THR A 68 -10.74 -10.99 0.50
CA THR A 68 -10.11 -11.55 -0.72
C THR A 68 -9.43 -10.49 -1.60
N SER A 69 -9.19 -9.28 -1.05
CA SER A 69 -8.71 -8.13 -1.83
C SER A 69 -7.30 -8.35 -2.39
N ILE A 70 -6.38 -8.90 -1.57
CA ILE A 70 -5.01 -9.24 -2.00
C ILE A 70 -5.04 -10.36 -3.04
N GLN A 71 -5.79 -11.43 -2.76
CA GLN A 71 -5.94 -12.56 -3.67
C GLN A 71 -6.46 -12.13 -5.05
N SER A 72 -7.50 -11.30 -5.07
CA SER A 72 -8.11 -10.78 -6.30
C SER A 72 -7.19 -9.79 -7.03
N ALA A 73 -6.60 -8.85 -6.30
CA ALA A 73 -5.70 -7.82 -6.85
C ALA A 73 -4.40 -8.41 -7.40
N LEU A 74 -3.96 -9.57 -6.89
CA LEU A 74 -2.78 -10.28 -7.37
C LEU A 74 -3.10 -11.45 -8.31
N ARG A 75 -4.38 -11.83 -8.47
CA ARG A 75 -4.81 -13.03 -9.23
C ARG A 75 -4.10 -14.28 -8.70
N LEU A 76 -4.11 -14.46 -7.38
CA LEU A 76 -3.55 -15.66 -6.75
C LEU A 76 -4.57 -16.80 -6.87
N SER A 77 -4.13 -17.96 -7.34
CA SER A 77 -4.90 -19.21 -7.27
C SER A 77 -4.99 -19.71 -5.83
N THR A 78 -3.90 -19.57 -5.07
CA THR A 78 -3.78 -20.03 -3.70
C THR A 78 -3.24 -18.90 -2.84
N PHE A 79 -3.80 -18.70 -1.65
CA PHE A 79 -3.31 -17.75 -0.67
C PHE A 79 -3.12 -18.48 0.66
N THR A 80 -1.87 -18.86 0.94
CA THR A 80 -1.53 -19.76 2.05
C THR A 80 -1.45 -19.04 3.38
N GLU A 81 -1.47 -19.80 4.47
CA GLU A 81 -1.28 -19.22 5.81
C GLU A 81 0.11 -18.60 5.98
N GLU A 82 1.14 -19.16 5.34
CA GLU A 82 2.49 -18.58 5.36
C GLU A 82 2.53 -17.19 4.67
N ASP A 83 1.81 -17.03 3.55
CA ASP A 83 1.68 -15.72 2.89
C ASP A 83 0.95 -14.72 3.79
N ARG A 84 -0.12 -15.16 4.46
CA ARG A 84 -0.87 -14.34 5.44
C ARG A 84 0.03 -13.94 6.61
N ALA A 85 0.74 -14.88 7.21
CA ALA A 85 1.65 -14.64 8.33
C ALA A 85 2.76 -13.66 7.96
N THR A 86 3.31 -13.77 6.75
CA THR A 86 4.34 -12.84 6.24
C THR A 86 3.81 -11.40 6.18
N LEU A 87 2.62 -11.21 5.61
CA LEU A 87 2.01 -9.89 5.50
C LEU A 87 1.55 -9.34 6.85
N THR A 88 1.03 -10.19 7.74
CA THR A 88 0.66 -9.82 9.11
C THR A 88 1.89 -9.38 9.91
N SER A 89 3.01 -10.09 9.78
CA SER A 89 4.26 -9.72 10.45
C SER A 89 4.74 -8.34 10.01
N PHE A 90 4.69 -8.05 8.70
CA PHE A 90 5.01 -6.72 8.20
C PHE A 90 4.01 -5.65 8.64
N ALA A 91 2.71 -5.95 8.67
CA ALA A 91 1.71 -5.00 9.18
C ALA A 91 1.99 -4.62 10.64
N ARG A 92 2.51 -5.54 11.45
CA ARG A 92 2.93 -5.26 12.84
C ARG A 92 4.11 -4.29 12.90
N THR A 93 5.08 -4.36 11.98
CA THR A 93 6.21 -3.42 11.98
C THR A 93 5.72 -1.99 11.71
N LEU A 94 4.72 -1.83 10.85
CA LEU A 94 4.10 -0.52 10.60
C LEU A 94 3.44 0.06 11.85
N THR A 95 2.82 -0.77 12.69
CA THR A 95 2.21 -0.31 13.96
C THR A 95 3.25 0.18 14.96
N LEU A 96 4.44 -0.45 14.99
CA LEU A 96 5.52 -0.08 15.91
C LEU A 96 6.27 1.18 15.48
N GLU A 97 6.27 1.48 14.18
CA GLU A 97 6.94 2.65 13.58
C GLU A 97 6.04 3.88 13.41
N GLN A 98 4.81 3.86 13.93
CA GLN A 98 3.99 5.08 14.01
C GLN A 98 4.42 5.84 15.27
N PRO A 99 5.30 6.86 15.21
CA PRO A 99 5.34 7.83 16.30
C PRO A 99 3.92 8.37 16.42
N MET A 100 3.41 8.39 17.66
CA MET A 100 2.18 9.09 17.96
C MET A 100 2.32 10.52 17.43
N THR A 101 1.77 10.82 16.26
CA THR A 101 1.63 12.20 15.81
C THR A 101 0.47 12.77 16.62
N SER A 102 0.80 13.24 17.82
CA SER A 102 0.04 14.27 18.50
C SER A 102 -0.13 15.44 17.53
N GLY A 103 -1.37 15.75 17.22
CA GLY A 103 -1.83 16.90 16.45
C GLY A 103 -3.36 16.85 16.52
N ASP A 104 -3.92 17.22 17.67
CA ASP A 104 -4.42 18.58 17.88
C ASP A 104 -5.36 18.99 16.73
N VAL A 105 -6.65 18.73 16.92
CA VAL A 105 -7.66 19.69 16.48
C VAL A 105 -8.17 20.38 17.73
N SER A 106 -7.51 21.48 18.05
CA SER A 106 -8.10 22.56 18.82
C SER A 106 -9.41 23.00 18.14
N THR A 107 -10.57 22.70 18.74
CA THR A 107 -11.75 23.56 18.61
C THR A 107 -12.20 23.92 20.01
N ARG A 108 -11.80 25.14 20.40
CA ARG A 108 -12.22 25.82 21.61
C ARG A 108 -13.73 25.98 21.62
N GLN A 109 -14.32 25.69 22.77
CA GLN A 109 -15.65 26.14 23.17
C GLN A 109 -15.84 27.62 22.80
N HIS A 110 -16.89 27.95 22.05
CA HIS A 110 -17.47 29.28 22.09
C HIS A 110 -18.73 29.18 22.94
N GLY A 111 -18.65 29.74 24.14
CA GLY A 111 -19.81 30.09 24.93
C GLY A 111 -20.54 31.27 24.29
N GLY A 112 -21.85 31.25 24.44
CA GLY A 112 -22.79 32.32 24.18
C GLY A 112 -24.06 32.00 24.94
#